data_AF-A0A2D4EXL8-F1
#
_entry.id   AF-A0A2D4EXL8-F1
#
_cell.length_a   1.000
_cell.length_b   1.000
_cell.length_c   1.000
_cell.angle_alpha   90.00
_cell.angle_beta   90.00
_cell.angle_gamma   90.00
#
_symmetry.space_group_name_H-M   'P 1'
#
loop_
_entity.id
_entity.type
_entity.pdbx_description
1 polymer ?
#
loop_
_entity_poly.entity_id
_entity_poly.type
_entity_poly.pdbx_seq_one_letter_code
_entity_poly.pdbx_strand_id
1 'polypeptide(L)'
;IKSARVMKKAVGHLIPFMEEEREKLRALSGSTEEDDPYQGTIVLATVKGDVHDIGKNIVGVVLGCNNFRVIDLGVMTPCDRILKAALENKADIIGLSGLITPSLDEMIFVAKEMERLEIRIPLLIGGATTSKTHTAVKIAPRYSAPVIHVLDASKSVVVVSCDKISI
;
A
#
# COMPACT_ATOMS: atom_id res chain seq x y z
N ILE A 1 -11.44 13.22 10.49
CA ILE A 1 -10.07 13.80 10.61
C ILE A 1 -9.66 14.08 12.07
N LYS A 2 -10.46 14.83 12.86
CA LYS A 2 -10.10 15.12 14.27
C LYS A 2 -9.91 13.87 15.14
N SER A 3 -10.78 12.86 15.02
CA SER A 3 -10.71 11.63 15.81
C SER A 3 -9.47 10.77 15.52
N ALA A 4 -9.10 10.62 14.23
CA ALA A 4 -7.90 9.88 13.82
C ALA A 4 -6.61 10.51 14.37
N ARG A 5 -6.56 11.84 14.46
CA ARG A 5 -5.40 12.56 15.03
C ARG A 5 -5.25 12.31 16.53
N VAL A 6 -6.36 12.27 17.27
CA VAL A 6 -6.36 11.95 18.71
C VAL A 6 -5.93 10.50 18.92
N MET A 7 -6.46 9.55 18.12
CA MET A 7 -6.05 8.16 18.13
C MET A 7 -4.54 8.00 17.90
N LYS A 8 -3.99 8.63 16.84
CA LYS A 8 -2.56 8.55 16.54
C LYS A 8 -1.67 9.08 17.67
N LYS A 9 -2.11 10.15 18.35
CA LYS A 9 -1.38 10.72 19.50
C LYS A 9 -1.46 9.82 20.74
N ALA A 10 -2.61 9.22 21.01
CA ALA A 10 -2.79 8.28 22.11
C ALA A 10 -1.98 6.99 21.88
N VAL A 11 -2.07 6.40 20.69
CA VAL A 11 -1.27 5.23 20.31
C VAL A 11 0.22 5.57 20.39
N GLY A 12 0.63 6.73 19.87
CA GLY A 12 2.03 7.18 19.95
C GLY A 12 2.57 7.28 21.38
N HIS A 13 1.71 7.60 22.37
CA HIS A 13 2.09 7.57 23.78
C HIS A 13 2.22 6.14 24.32
N LEU A 14 1.43 5.20 23.81
CA LEU A 14 1.41 3.81 24.27
C LEU A 14 2.51 2.94 23.65
N ILE A 15 3.03 3.30 22.46
CA ILE A 15 4.12 2.58 21.78
C ILE A 15 5.29 2.20 22.71
N PRO A 16 5.91 3.12 23.47
CA PRO A 16 7.06 2.76 24.32
C PRO A 16 6.70 1.73 25.41
N PHE A 17 5.48 1.80 25.95
CA PHE A 17 5.01 0.84 26.97
C PHE A 17 4.71 -0.53 26.36
N MET A 18 4.16 -0.55 25.15
CA MET A 18 3.91 -1.78 24.40
C MET A 18 5.21 -2.45 24.00
N GLU A 19 6.23 -1.68 23.59
CA GLU A 19 7.57 -2.19 23.29
C GLU A 19 8.23 -2.78 24.55
N GLU A 20 8.15 -2.08 25.68
CA GLU A 20 8.69 -2.56 26.96
C GLU A 20 7.99 -3.85 27.45
N GLU A 21 6.66 -3.93 27.36
CA GLU A 21 5.90 -5.15 27.65
C GLU A 21 6.29 -6.29 26.71
N ARG A 22 6.45 -5.99 25.42
CA ARG A 22 6.81 -6.99 24.41
C ARG A 22 8.24 -7.51 24.60
N GLU A 23 9.17 -6.67 25.02
CA GLU A 23 10.52 -7.10 25.43
C GLU A 23 10.48 -7.99 26.68
N LYS A 24 9.66 -7.66 27.68
CA LYS A 24 9.46 -8.50 28.88
C LYS A 24 8.84 -9.85 28.51
N LEU A 25 7.82 -9.86 27.66
CA LEU A 25 7.20 -11.09 27.13
C LEU A 25 8.20 -11.94 26.35
N ARG A 26 9.03 -11.33 25.49
CA ARG A 26 10.11 -12.03 24.76
C ARG A 26 11.13 -12.68 25.70
N ALA A 27 11.47 -12.04 26.81
CA ALA A 27 12.36 -12.60 27.82
C ALA A 27 11.75 -13.80 28.58
N LEU A 28 10.41 -13.89 28.63
CA LEU A 28 9.66 -14.94 29.34
C LEU A 28 9.28 -16.14 28.44
N SER A 29 8.96 -15.90 27.17
CA SER A 29 8.40 -16.94 26.29
C SER A 29 9.43 -17.67 25.43
N GLY A 30 10.67 -17.14 25.30
CA GLY A 30 11.71 -17.73 24.44
C GLY A 30 11.37 -17.76 22.93
N SER A 31 10.21 -17.20 22.55
CA SER A 31 9.73 -17.14 21.18
C SER A 31 10.38 -15.96 20.45
N THR A 32 11.17 -16.25 19.42
CA THR A 32 11.91 -15.28 18.58
C THR A 32 11.03 -14.66 17.47
N GLU A 33 9.71 -14.78 17.55
CA GLU A 33 8.84 -14.22 16.52
C GLU A 33 8.70 -12.70 16.73
N GLU A 34 9.26 -11.95 15.78
CA GLU A 34 8.95 -10.54 15.61
C GLU A 34 7.49 -10.43 15.17
N ASP A 35 6.54 -10.41 16.10
CA ASP A 35 5.15 -10.02 15.78
C ASP A 35 5.12 -8.59 15.24
N ASP A 36 5.31 -8.39 13.93
CA ASP A 36 5.17 -7.07 13.32
C ASP A 36 3.81 -6.51 13.78
N PRO A 37 3.77 -5.36 14.50
CA PRO A 37 2.53 -4.84 15.05
C PRO A 37 1.52 -4.51 13.93
N TYR A 38 1.95 -4.48 12.68
CA TYR A 38 1.12 -4.19 11.52
C TYR A 38 0.60 -5.45 10.83
N GLN A 39 -0.62 -5.36 10.31
CA GLN A 39 -1.23 -6.43 9.52
C GLN A 39 -0.59 -6.60 8.13
N GLY A 40 0.29 -5.69 7.71
CA GLY A 40 0.99 -5.73 6.44
C GLY A 40 1.55 -4.36 6.06
N THR A 41 2.49 -4.34 5.13
CA THR A 41 3.16 -3.14 4.62
C THR A 41 2.67 -2.80 3.21
N ILE A 42 2.23 -1.56 3.02
CA ILE A 42 1.68 -1.08 1.75
C ILE A 42 2.47 0.14 1.29
N VAL A 43 3.00 0.09 0.08
CA VAL A 43 3.64 1.23 -0.56
C VAL A 43 2.63 1.95 -1.43
N LEU A 44 2.38 3.24 -1.18
CA LEU A 44 1.51 4.08 -1.98
C LEU A 44 2.31 5.13 -2.72
N ALA A 45 2.00 5.33 -4.00
CA ALA A 45 2.64 6.35 -4.81
C ALA A 45 1.66 6.94 -5.83
N THR A 46 1.72 8.25 -6.04
CA THR A 46 1.17 8.85 -7.26
C THR A 46 2.24 8.72 -8.36
N VAL A 47 1.83 8.20 -9.51
CA VAL A 47 2.73 7.86 -10.62
C VAL A 47 3.43 9.10 -11.20
N LYS A 48 4.48 8.86 -11.97
CA LYS A 48 5.28 9.90 -12.62
C LYS A 48 4.39 10.86 -13.42
N GLY A 49 4.71 12.15 -13.33
CA GLY A 49 4.00 13.19 -14.06
C GLY A 49 2.65 13.60 -13.47
N ASP A 50 2.21 12.95 -12.38
CA ASP A 50 0.96 13.26 -11.71
C ASP A 50 1.20 13.82 -10.30
N VAL A 51 0.52 14.92 -9.98
CA VAL A 51 0.63 15.67 -8.73
C VAL A 51 -0.58 15.49 -7.82
N HIS A 52 -1.61 14.78 -8.27
CA HIS A 52 -2.86 14.68 -7.53
C HIS A 52 -2.76 13.56 -6.49
N ASP A 53 -2.85 13.94 -5.21
CA ASP A 53 -2.63 13.03 -4.08
C ASP A 53 -3.74 13.01 -3.04
N ILE A 54 -4.78 13.85 -3.17
CA ILE A 54 -5.87 13.93 -2.19
C ILE A 54 -6.49 12.56 -1.95
N GLY A 55 -6.84 11.84 -3.02
CA GLY A 55 -7.39 10.48 -2.93
C GLY A 55 -6.43 9.50 -2.26
N LYS A 56 -5.15 9.50 -2.68
CA LYS A 56 -4.08 8.66 -2.10
C LYS A 56 -3.93 8.91 -0.60
N ASN A 57 -3.91 10.17 -0.17
CA ASN A 57 -3.72 10.53 1.23
C ASN A 57 -4.90 10.07 2.10
N ILE A 58 -6.13 10.14 1.57
CA ILE A 58 -7.31 9.59 2.25
C ILE A 58 -7.18 8.07 2.40
N VAL A 59 -6.81 7.36 1.32
CA VAL A 59 -6.59 5.90 1.35
C VAL A 59 -5.49 5.54 2.37
N GLY A 60 -4.38 6.27 2.38
CA GLY A 60 -3.28 6.03 3.32
C GLY A 60 -3.70 6.24 4.78
N VAL A 61 -4.50 7.26 5.09
CA VAL A 61 -5.06 7.44 6.44
C VAL A 61 -6.00 6.30 6.81
N VAL A 62 -6.87 5.88 5.89
CA VAL A 62 -7.82 4.79 6.16
C VAL A 62 -7.11 3.45 6.38
N LEU A 63 -6.11 3.12 5.57
CA LEU A 63 -5.30 1.91 5.75
C LEU A 63 -4.51 1.96 7.07
N GLY A 64 -3.92 3.11 7.41
CA GLY A 64 -3.25 3.30 8.70
C GLY A 64 -4.20 3.17 9.90
N CYS A 65 -5.47 3.60 9.77
CA CYS A 65 -6.49 3.37 10.79
C CYS A 65 -6.88 1.89 10.95
N ASN A 66 -6.60 1.05 9.95
CA ASN A 66 -6.82 -0.40 9.97
C ASN A 66 -5.53 -1.18 10.25
N ASN A 67 -4.57 -0.54 10.93
CA ASN A 67 -3.35 -1.19 11.41
C ASN A 67 -2.43 -1.74 10.29
N PHE A 68 -2.46 -1.13 9.10
CA PHE A 68 -1.46 -1.36 8.05
C PHE A 68 -0.32 -0.36 8.16
N ARG A 69 0.91 -0.81 7.86
CA ARG A 69 2.07 0.06 7.70
C ARG A 69 2.02 0.69 6.32
N VAL A 70 1.70 1.99 6.25
CA VAL A 70 1.60 2.72 4.99
C VAL A 70 2.86 3.53 4.73
N ILE A 71 3.49 3.28 3.58
CA ILE A 71 4.68 3.97 3.11
C ILE A 71 4.28 4.81 1.91
N ASP A 72 4.11 6.10 2.12
CA ASP A 72 3.72 7.04 1.07
C ASP A 72 4.95 7.69 0.44
N LEU A 73 5.15 7.45 -0.86
CA LEU A 73 6.28 8.00 -1.63
C LEU A 73 6.01 9.42 -2.17
N GLY A 74 4.78 9.90 -2.02
CA GLY A 74 4.33 11.20 -2.49
C GLY A 74 3.88 11.19 -3.95
N VAL A 75 4.19 12.29 -4.64
CA VAL A 75 3.74 12.57 -6.00
C VAL A 75 4.85 12.53 -7.02
N MET A 76 4.48 12.38 -8.29
CA MET A 76 5.39 12.33 -9.43
C MET A 76 6.48 11.26 -9.26
N THR A 77 6.13 10.12 -8.66
CA THR A 77 7.11 9.10 -8.27
C THR A 77 7.49 8.23 -9.48
N PRO A 78 8.78 8.15 -9.85
CA PRO A 78 9.24 7.27 -10.92
C PRO A 78 9.08 5.78 -10.57
N CYS A 79 8.88 4.94 -11.59
CA CYS A 79 8.73 3.49 -11.44
C CYS A 79 9.86 2.86 -10.59
N ASP A 80 11.12 3.14 -10.90
CA ASP A 80 12.27 2.57 -10.17
C ASP A 80 12.23 2.86 -8.67
N ARG A 81 11.77 4.06 -8.29
CA ARG A 81 11.66 4.46 -6.88
C ARG A 81 10.54 3.70 -6.18
N ILE A 82 9.41 3.46 -6.87
CA ILE A 82 8.29 2.68 -6.34
C ILE A 82 8.73 1.24 -6.09
N LEU A 83 9.36 0.61 -7.08
CA LEU A 83 9.79 -0.78 -7.00
C LEU A 83 10.89 -0.98 -5.96
N LYS A 84 11.88 -0.08 -5.93
CA LYS A 84 12.94 -0.10 -4.93
C LYS A 84 12.39 0.05 -3.52
N ALA A 85 11.49 1.00 -3.28
CA ALA A 85 10.88 1.18 -1.98
C ALA A 85 10.03 -0.03 -1.56
N ALA A 86 9.33 -0.67 -2.50
CA ALA A 86 8.57 -1.89 -2.24
C ALA A 86 9.48 -3.04 -1.79
N LEU A 87 10.63 -3.23 -2.45
CA LEU A 87 11.59 -4.27 -2.06
C LEU A 87 12.30 -3.96 -0.75
N GLU A 88 12.77 -2.72 -0.56
CA GLU A 88 13.48 -2.30 0.67
C GLU A 88 12.60 -2.43 1.92
N ASN A 89 11.31 -2.13 1.78
CA ASN A 89 10.37 -2.19 2.89
C ASN A 89 9.59 -3.50 2.96
N LYS A 90 9.91 -4.49 2.11
CA LYS A 90 9.22 -5.77 2.02
C LYS A 90 7.69 -5.58 1.95
N ALA A 91 7.26 -4.73 1.03
CA ALA A 91 5.85 -4.40 0.88
C ALA A 91 5.05 -5.63 0.46
N ASP A 92 3.93 -5.85 1.14
CA ASP A 92 2.95 -6.88 0.80
C ASP A 92 2.09 -6.43 -0.38
N ILE A 93 1.91 -5.11 -0.58
CA ILE A 93 1.07 -4.54 -1.63
C ILE A 93 1.66 -3.22 -2.15
N ILE A 94 1.59 -3.00 -3.46
CA ILE A 94 1.90 -1.72 -4.11
C ILE A 94 0.61 -1.06 -4.58
N GLY A 95 0.36 0.19 -4.19
CA GLY A 95 -0.76 0.99 -4.65
C GLY A 95 -0.33 2.17 -5.50
N LEU A 96 -0.87 2.25 -6.72
CA LEU A 96 -0.65 3.34 -7.65
C LEU A 96 -1.88 4.25 -7.71
N SER A 97 -1.64 5.55 -7.62
CA SER A 97 -2.65 6.60 -7.76
C SER A 97 -2.42 7.41 -9.03
N GLY A 98 -3.49 7.72 -9.74
CA GLY A 98 -3.47 8.59 -10.92
C GLY A 98 -4.82 9.26 -11.19
N LEU A 99 -4.78 10.55 -11.53
CA LEU A 99 -5.95 11.38 -11.81
C LEU A 99 -6.01 11.86 -13.26
N ILE A 100 -4.89 11.93 -13.98
CA ILE A 100 -4.86 12.40 -15.37
C ILE A 100 -4.72 11.24 -16.36
N THR A 101 -5.10 11.45 -17.62
CA THR A 101 -5.01 10.40 -18.66
C THR A 101 -3.59 9.88 -18.88
N PRO A 102 -2.51 10.72 -18.90
CA PRO A 102 -1.14 10.23 -19.01
C PRO A 102 -0.72 9.27 -17.89
N SER A 103 -1.33 9.38 -16.70
CA SER A 103 -1.03 8.52 -15.56
C SER A 103 -1.38 7.05 -15.83
N LEU A 104 -2.34 6.79 -16.71
CA LEU A 104 -2.73 5.42 -17.06
C LEU A 104 -1.62 4.69 -17.82
N ASP A 105 -0.92 5.39 -18.73
CA ASP A 105 0.20 4.82 -19.47
C ASP A 105 1.39 4.52 -18.54
N GLU A 106 1.63 5.39 -17.56
CA GLU A 106 2.64 5.17 -16.51
C GLU A 106 2.27 3.97 -15.62
N MET A 107 1.00 3.76 -15.27
CA MET A 107 0.57 2.55 -14.54
C MET A 107 0.79 1.27 -15.33
N ILE A 108 0.54 1.29 -16.64
CA ILE A 108 0.83 0.16 -17.53
C ILE A 108 2.35 -0.10 -17.58
N PHE A 109 3.15 0.96 -17.62
CA PHE A 109 4.60 0.84 -17.59
C PHE A 109 5.10 0.20 -16.30
N VAL A 110 4.59 0.63 -15.13
CA VAL A 110 4.94 0.01 -13.84
C VAL A 110 4.59 -1.47 -13.81
N ALA A 111 3.41 -1.87 -14.29
CA ALA A 111 3.01 -3.28 -14.33
C ALA A 111 3.96 -4.14 -15.19
N LYS A 112 4.40 -3.61 -16.35
CA LYS A 112 5.39 -4.29 -17.20
C LYS A 112 6.75 -4.43 -16.52
N GLU A 113 7.20 -3.39 -15.82
CA GLU A 113 8.49 -3.43 -15.13
C GLU A 113 8.44 -4.39 -13.94
N MET A 114 7.31 -4.48 -13.24
CA MET A 114 7.11 -5.49 -12.20
C MET A 114 7.19 -6.91 -12.76
N GLU A 115 6.59 -7.17 -13.93
CA GLU A 115 6.71 -8.46 -14.61
C GLU A 115 8.16 -8.74 -15.05
N ARG A 116 8.82 -7.75 -15.66
CA ARG A 116 10.20 -7.86 -16.14
C ARG A 116 11.19 -8.17 -15.01
N LEU A 117 10.94 -7.65 -13.82
CA LEU A 117 11.74 -7.87 -12.62
C LEU A 117 11.24 -9.05 -11.77
N GLU A 118 10.25 -9.80 -12.27
CA GLU A 118 9.64 -10.95 -11.61
C GLU A 118 9.14 -10.66 -10.19
N ILE A 119 8.78 -9.40 -9.92
CA ILE A 119 8.16 -9.01 -8.66
C ILE A 119 6.77 -9.66 -8.64
N ARG A 120 6.36 -10.26 -7.52
CA ARG A 120 5.06 -10.96 -7.39
C ARG A 120 4.10 -10.29 -6.40
N ILE A 121 4.40 -9.06 -6.01
CA ILE A 121 3.60 -8.26 -5.08
C ILE A 121 2.30 -7.81 -5.77
N PRO A 122 1.12 -8.02 -5.17
CA PRO A 122 -0.15 -7.50 -5.67
C PRO A 122 -0.12 -6.00 -5.98
N LEU A 123 -0.77 -5.61 -7.08
CA LEU A 123 -0.83 -4.24 -7.57
C LEU A 123 -2.25 -3.68 -7.45
N LEU A 124 -2.41 -2.62 -6.64
CA LEU A 124 -3.64 -1.86 -6.55
C LEU A 124 -3.60 -0.64 -7.46
N ILE A 125 -4.63 -0.49 -8.28
CA ILE A 125 -4.80 0.65 -9.18
C ILE A 125 -5.96 1.51 -8.69
N GLY A 126 -5.72 2.80 -8.48
CA GLY A 126 -6.72 3.74 -8.02
C GLY A 126 -6.58 5.15 -8.60
N GLY A 127 -7.63 5.95 -8.42
CA GLY A 127 -7.71 7.35 -8.83
C GLY A 127 -8.79 7.61 -9.88
N ALA A 128 -9.11 8.89 -10.11
CA ALA A 128 -10.37 9.29 -10.76
C ALA A 128 -10.49 8.86 -12.23
N THR A 129 -9.38 8.81 -12.97
CA THR A 129 -9.35 8.37 -14.38
C THR A 129 -9.25 6.86 -14.52
N THR A 130 -8.99 6.13 -13.43
CA THR A 130 -8.90 4.68 -13.46
C THR A 130 -10.28 4.04 -13.50
N SER A 131 -10.39 2.90 -14.17
CA SER A 131 -11.63 2.12 -14.23
C SER A 131 -11.33 0.64 -14.19
N LYS A 132 -12.34 -0.15 -13.78
CA LYS A 132 -12.27 -1.62 -13.80
C LYS A 132 -11.91 -2.14 -15.19
N THR A 133 -12.57 -1.61 -16.21
CA THR A 133 -12.36 -2.01 -17.61
C THR A 133 -10.95 -1.69 -18.07
N HIS A 134 -10.47 -0.47 -17.81
CA HIS A 134 -9.10 -0.10 -18.19
C HIS A 134 -8.07 -1.01 -17.51
N THR A 135 -8.23 -1.23 -16.20
CA THR A 135 -7.33 -2.08 -15.42
C THR A 135 -7.30 -3.51 -15.96
N ALA A 136 -8.47 -4.12 -16.18
CA ALA A 136 -8.58 -5.49 -16.66
C ALA A 136 -8.05 -5.69 -18.10
N VAL A 137 -8.18 -4.68 -18.97
CA VAL A 137 -7.82 -4.81 -20.40
C VAL A 137 -6.39 -4.35 -20.69
N LYS A 138 -5.89 -3.34 -19.98
CA LYS A 138 -4.62 -2.68 -20.31
C LYS A 138 -3.49 -2.97 -19.31
N ILE A 139 -3.82 -3.16 -18.04
CA ILE A 139 -2.84 -3.32 -16.96
C ILE A 139 -2.69 -4.79 -16.57
N ALA A 140 -3.77 -5.47 -16.20
CA ALA A 140 -3.76 -6.85 -15.72
C ALA A 140 -3.07 -7.85 -16.69
N PRO A 141 -3.24 -7.78 -18.02
CA PRO A 141 -2.57 -8.72 -18.93
C PRO A 141 -1.05 -8.52 -19.04
N ARG A 142 -0.50 -7.48 -18.41
CA ARG A 142 0.92 -7.14 -18.45
C ARG A 142 1.66 -7.57 -17.19
N TYR A 143 0.95 -8.12 -16.22
CA TYR A 143 1.51 -8.53 -14.94
C TYR A 143 0.86 -9.83 -14.47
N SER A 144 1.68 -10.82 -14.15
CA SER A 144 1.24 -12.17 -13.82
C SER A 144 0.69 -12.28 -12.39
N ALA A 145 0.97 -11.33 -11.51
CA ALA A 145 0.41 -11.30 -10.16
C ALA A 145 -0.90 -10.49 -10.09
N PRO A 146 -1.64 -10.54 -8.98
CA PRO A 146 -2.95 -9.89 -8.86
C PRO A 146 -2.89 -8.38 -9.16
N VAL A 147 -3.76 -7.91 -10.05
CA VAL A 147 -3.99 -6.48 -10.33
C VAL A 147 -5.44 -6.13 -10.02
N ILE A 148 -5.66 -5.29 -9.01
CA ILE A 148 -7.01 -4.97 -8.53
C ILE A 148 -7.28 -3.48 -8.68
N HIS A 149 -8.40 -3.14 -9.32
CA HIS A 149 -8.92 -1.78 -9.35
C HIS A 149 -9.70 -1.48 -8.07
N VAL A 150 -9.34 -0.41 -7.39
CA VAL A 150 -10.00 0.04 -6.16
C VAL A 150 -10.66 1.40 -6.39
N LEU A 151 -11.97 1.46 -6.15
CA LEU A 151 -12.79 2.64 -6.39
C LEU A 151 -12.53 3.75 -5.37
N ASP A 152 -12.37 3.39 -4.09
CA ASP A 152 -12.29 4.34 -2.98
C ASP A 152 -11.58 3.73 -1.76
N ALA A 153 -11.31 4.58 -0.77
CA ALA A 153 -10.64 4.22 0.47
C ALA A 153 -11.45 3.27 1.37
N SER A 154 -12.78 3.27 1.27
CA SER A 154 -13.60 2.36 2.08
C SER A 154 -13.45 0.91 1.60
N LYS A 155 -13.33 0.72 0.28
CA LYS A 155 -13.13 -0.61 -0.32
C LYS A 155 -11.69 -1.08 -0.29
N SER A 156 -10.71 -0.17 -0.19
CA SER A 156 -9.30 -0.55 -0.13
C SER A 156 -8.99 -1.47 1.05
N VAL A 157 -9.60 -1.23 2.22
CA VAL A 157 -9.39 -2.07 3.41
C VAL A 157 -9.87 -3.50 3.19
N VAL A 158 -11.06 -3.65 2.58
CA VAL A 158 -11.65 -4.98 2.32
C VAL A 158 -10.80 -5.77 1.33
N VAL A 159 -10.35 -5.12 0.26
CA VAL A 159 -9.50 -5.74 -0.77
C VAL A 159 -8.17 -6.19 -0.18
N VAL A 160 -7.49 -5.29 0.54
CA VAL A 160 -6.19 -5.56 1.17
C VAL A 160 -6.28 -6.67 2.23
N SER A 161 -7.38 -6.71 3.00
CA SER A 161 -7.56 -7.73 4.04
C SER A 161 -7.91 -9.11 3.47
N CYS A 162 -8.45 -9.17 2.25
CA CYS A 162 -8.85 -10.42 1.61
C CYS A 162 -7.65 -11.23 1.08
N ASP A 163 -6.55 -10.58 0.69
CA ASP A 163 -5.35 -11.24 0.16
C ASP A 163 -4.63 -12.15 1.18
N LYS A 164 -4.96 -12.05 2.48
CA LYS A 164 -4.48 -12.98 3.52
C LYS A 164 -5.32 -14.25 3.66
N ILE A 165 -6.45 -14.33 2.97
CA ILE A 165 -7.27 -15.54 2.90
C ILE A 165 -6.96 -16.18 1.54
N SER A 166 -6.01 -17.11 1.57
CA SER A 166 -5.59 -17.97 0.47
C SER A 166 -6.77 -18.34 -0.46
N ILE A 167 -6.63 -18.00 -1.74
CA ILE A 167 -7.33 -18.68 -2.85
C ILE A 167 -6.46 -19.84 -3.29
#